data_AF-A0A9E5R3F8-F1
#
_entry.id   AF-A0A9E5R3F8-F1
#
_cell.length_a   1.000
_cell.length_b   1.000
_cell.length_c   1.000
_cell.angle_alpha   90.00
_cell.angle_beta   90.00
_cell.angle_gamma   90.00
#
_symmetry.space_group_name_H-M   'P 1'
#
loop_
_entity.id
_entity.type
_entity.pdbx_description
1 polymer ?
#
loop_
_entity_poly.entity_id
_entity_poly.type
_entity_poly.pdbx_seq_one_letter_code
_entity_poly.pdbx_strand_id
1 'polypeptide(L)'
;MGGQATIHAAQLTVLDADTPPENLIYALETLPTQGMLSLGPTFSQADIDAGLLSYQQLGSGTDRFVFWVSDGVSEIGPYEFSIIN
;
A
#
# COMPACT_ATOMS: atom_id res chain seq x y z
N MET A 1 4.37 13.84 -18.86
CA MET A 1 3.70 14.49 -17.71
C MET A 1 3.46 13.39 -16.69
N GLY A 2 4.17 13.39 -15.56
CA GLY A 2 3.98 12.45 -14.47
C GLY A 2 2.85 12.95 -13.57
N GLY A 3 1.73 12.24 -13.55
CA GLY A 3 0.63 12.50 -12.63
C GLY A 3 0.94 11.90 -11.25
N GLN A 4 0.44 12.53 -10.19
CA GLN A 4 0.37 11.88 -8.87
C GLN A 4 -1.03 11.30 -8.74
N ALA A 5 -1.11 9.99 -8.46
CA ALA A 5 -2.37 9.37 -8.04
C ALA A 5 -2.36 9.30 -6.51
N THR A 6 -3.36 9.86 -5.86
CA THR A 6 -3.52 9.72 -4.42
C THR A 6 -4.12 8.36 -4.12
N ILE A 7 -3.39 7.52 -3.40
CA ILE A 7 -3.93 6.31 -2.78
C ILE A 7 -4.59 6.76 -1.48
N HIS A 8 -5.91 6.64 -1.39
CA HIS A 8 -6.62 7.02 -0.18
C HIS A 8 -6.46 5.93 0.88
N ALA A 9 -6.12 6.33 2.11
CA ALA A 9 -5.94 5.43 3.25
C ALA A 9 -7.08 4.42 3.41
N ALA A 10 -8.32 4.90 3.25
CA ALA A 10 -9.55 4.10 3.35
C ALA A 10 -9.63 2.92 2.36
N GLN A 11 -8.83 2.91 1.29
CA GLN A 11 -8.82 1.83 0.31
C GLN A 11 -7.93 0.66 0.72
N LEU A 12 -7.01 0.87 1.67
CA LEU A 12 -6.07 -0.13 2.14
C LEU A 12 -6.24 -0.47 3.62
N THR A 13 -7.17 0.18 4.34
CA THR A 13 -7.36 -0.02 5.78
C THR A 13 -7.68 -1.46 6.14
N VAL A 14 -6.86 -2.03 7.04
CA VAL A 14 -7.15 -3.25 7.80
C VAL A 14 -7.31 -2.86 9.27
N LEU A 15 -8.32 -3.44 9.93
CA LEU A 15 -8.57 -3.27 11.35
C LEU A 15 -8.35 -4.60 12.07
N ASP A 16 -7.57 -4.55 13.13
CA ASP A 16 -7.36 -5.64 14.07
C ASP A 16 -7.61 -5.11 15.48
N ALA A 17 -8.40 -5.83 16.28
CA ALA A 17 -8.76 -5.40 17.63
C ALA A 17 -7.64 -5.67 18.65
N ASP A 18 -6.78 -6.65 18.36
CA ASP A 18 -5.71 -7.11 19.23
C ASP A 18 -4.35 -6.50 18.84
N THR A 19 -4.21 -6.06 17.59
CA THR A 19 -2.97 -5.51 17.04
C THR A 19 -3.08 -4.00 16.76
N PRO A 20 -2.21 -3.15 17.35
CA PRO A 20 -2.25 -1.73 17.07
C PRO A 20 -1.75 -1.41 15.64
N PRO A 21 -2.20 -0.30 15.02
CA PRO A 21 -1.90 0.02 13.62
C PRO A 21 -0.41 0.09 13.26
N GLU A 22 0.44 0.52 14.19
CA GLU A 22 1.89 0.56 14.00
C GLU A 22 2.53 -0.83 13.83
N ASN A 23 1.85 -1.89 14.26
CA ASN A 23 2.32 -3.27 14.19
C ASN A 23 1.64 -4.09 13.08
N LEU A 24 0.66 -3.52 12.38
CA LEU A 24 0.08 -4.12 11.18
C LEU A 24 0.93 -3.75 9.98
N ILE A 25 1.73 -4.70 9.51
CA ILE A 25 2.73 -4.48 8.46
C ILE A 25 2.22 -4.95 7.10
N TYR A 26 2.25 -4.04 6.14
CA TYR A 26 1.98 -4.28 4.73
C TYR A 26 3.30 -4.63 4.05
N ALA A 27 3.37 -5.78 3.40
CA ALA A 27 4.54 -6.22 2.63
C ALA A 27 4.16 -6.45 1.17
N LEU A 28 4.76 -5.68 0.25
CA LEU A 28 4.50 -5.81 -1.17
C LEU A 28 5.17 -7.07 -1.73
N GLU A 29 4.37 -7.96 -2.28
CA GLU A 29 4.81 -9.10 -3.08
C GLU A 29 5.20 -8.66 -4.50
N THR A 30 4.44 -7.74 -5.08
CA THR A 30 4.77 -7.12 -6.38
C THR A 30 4.76 -5.60 -6.28
N LEU A 31 5.73 -4.96 -6.93
CA LEU A 31 5.83 -3.51 -6.99
C LEU A 31 5.08 -2.94 -8.20
N PRO A 32 4.63 -1.68 -8.14
CA PRO A 32 4.18 -0.96 -9.32
C PRO A 32 5.28 -0.90 -10.39
N THR A 33 4.89 -0.96 -11.66
CA THR A 33 5.81 -0.99 -12.82
C THR A 33 5.81 0.31 -13.63
N GLN A 34 4.77 1.12 -13.47
CA GLN A 34 4.59 2.42 -14.12
C GLN A 34 4.87 3.60 -13.17
N GLY A 35 5.32 3.33 -11.94
CA GLY A 35 5.62 4.36 -10.96
C GLY A 35 6.26 3.82 -9.70
N MET A 36 6.21 4.60 -8.63
CA MET A 36 6.79 4.24 -7.34
C MET A 36 5.91 4.70 -6.18
N LEU A 37 6.01 3.98 -5.06
CA LEU A 37 5.39 4.34 -3.78
C LEU A 37 6.38 5.09 -2.90
N SER A 38 5.90 6.09 -2.17
CA SER A 38 6.73 6.93 -1.29
C SER A 38 7.42 6.17 -0.14
N LEU A 39 6.79 5.10 0.37
CA LEU A 39 7.29 4.32 1.51
C LEU A 39 8.02 3.04 1.12
N GLY A 40 8.13 2.74 -0.18
CA GLY A 40 8.75 1.49 -0.65
C GLY A 40 7.88 0.24 -0.42
N PRO A 41 8.49 -0.95 -0.27
CA PRO A 41 7.78 -2.23 -0.25
C PRO A 41 7.18 -2.61 1.11
N THR A 42 7.47 -1.86 2.17
CA THR A 42 7.02 -2.22 3.52
C THR A 42 6.64 -0.97 4.30
N PHE A 43 5.43 -0.96 4.85
CA PHE A 43 4.88 0.15 5.62
C PHE A 43 3.80 -0.35 6.59
N SER A 44 3.45 0.45 7.59
CA SER A 44 2.44 0.10 8.60
C SER A 44 1.05 0.65 8.27
N GLN A 45 0.01 0.13 8.92
CA GLN A 45 -1.32 0.76 8.90
C GLN A 45 -1.27 2.20 9.42
N ALA A 46 -0.43 2.47 10.44
CA ALA A 46 -0.23 3.83 10.95
C ALA A 46 0.32 4.80 9.89
N ASP A 47 1.21 4.35 9.00
CA ASP A 47 1.74 5.18 7.91
C ASP A 47 0.65 5.50 6.87
N ILE A 48 -0.22 4.53 6.58
CA ILE A 48 -1.38 4.70 5.69
C ILE A 48 -2.35 5.71 6.32
N ASP A 49 -2.67 5.55 7.60
CA ASP A 49 -3.59 6.42 8.34
C ASP A 49 -3.07 7.86 8.45
N ALA A 50 -1.74 8.03 8.54
CA ALA A 50 -1.07 9.33 8.50
C ALA A 50 -0.98 9.93 7.08
N GLY A 51 -1.45 9.23 6.05
CA GLY A 51 -1.43 9.70 4.66
C GLY A 51 -0.03 9.75 4.04
N LEU A 52 0.92 8.97 4.55
CA LEU A 52 2.32 8.98 4.09
C LEU A 52 2.53 8.12 2.84
N LEU A 53 1.62 7.20 2.55
CA LEU A 53 1.64 6.39 1.33
C LEU A 53 1.06 7.18 0.14
N SER A 54 1.88 7.39 -0.88
CA SER A 54 1.48 8.06 -2.12
C SER A 54 2.12 7.37 -3.32
N TYR A 55 1.48 7.50 -4.49
CA TYR A 55 2.00 6.97 -5.75
C TYR A 55 2.40 8.09 -6.70
N GLN A 56 3.62 7.99 -7.21
CA GLN A 56 4.11 8.86 -8.28
C GLN A 56 4.18 8.08 -9.59
N GLN A 57 3.40 8.49 -10.59
CA GLN A 57 3.46 7.91 -11.92
C GLN A 57 4.69 8.43 -12.68
N LEU A 58 5.48 7.48 -13.18
CA LEU A 58 6.68 7.75 -14.00
C LEU A 58 6.49 7.31 -15.45
N GLY A 59 5.69 6.27 -15.66
CA GLY A 59 5.33 5.70 -16.95
C GLY A 59 3.95 6.14 -17.42
N SER A 60 3.22 5.22 -18.06
CA SER A 60 1.91 5.49 -18.64
C SER A 60 0.97 4.30 -18.51
N GLY A 61 -0.32 4.57 -18.34
CA GLY A 61 -1.35 3.54 -18.21
C GLY A 61 -1.61 3.18 -16.76
N THR A 62 -2.43 2.14 -16.57
CA THR A 62 -2.77 1.61 -15.26
C THR A 62 -1.58 0.89 -14.63
N ASP A 63 -1.50 0.93 -13.31
CA ASP A 63 -0.49 0.22 -12.54
C ASP A 63 -1.15 -0.62 -11.44
N ARG A 64 -0.38 -1.50 -10.81
CA ARG A 64 -0.88 -2.27 -9.66
C ARG A 64 0.25 -2.73 -8.77
N PHE A 65 -0.09 -3.08 -7.55
CA PHE A 65 0.78 -3.84 -6.66
C PHE A 65 -0.02 -4.90 -5.91
N VAL A 66 0.69 -5.92 -5.45
CA VAL A 66 0.14 -7.04 -4.67
C VAL A 66 0.84 -7.05 -3.32
N PHE A 67 0.11 -7.28 -2.24
CA PHE A 67 0.65 -7.20 -0.89
C PHE A 67 -0.01 -8.17 0.09
N TRP A 68 0.71 -8.42 1.17
CA TRP A 68 0.26 -9.16 2.35
C TRP A 68 0.18 -8.22 3.54
N VAL A 69 -0.66 -8.56 4.52
CA VAL A 69 -0.72 -7.85 5.81
C VAL A 69 -0.46 -8.85 6.91
N SER A 70 0.44 -8.51 7.84
CA SER A 70 0.79 -9.35 8.98
C SER A 70 0.78 -8.54 10.28
N ASP A 71 0.30 -9.18 11.35
CA ASP A 71 0.40 -8.72 12.75
C ASP A 71 1.66 -9.30 13.47
N GLY A 72 2.51 -10.03 12.74
CA GLY A 72 3.67 -10.76 13.29
C GLY A 72 3.37 -12.18 13.79
N VAL A 73 2.11 -12.61 13.82
CA VAL A 73 1.67 -13.96 14.20
C VAL A 73 0.96 -14.65 13.04
N SER A 74 0.04 -13.94 12.40
CA SER A 74 -0.74 -14.34 11.24
C SER A 74 -0.43 -13.44 10.05
N GLU A 75 -0.75 -13.94 8.86
CA GLU A 75 -0.61 -13.19 7.62
C GLU A 75 -1.86 -13.43 6.75
N ILE A 76 -2.38 -12.36 6.17
CA ILE A 76 -3.56 -12.37 5.31
C ILE A 76 -3.22 -11.76 3.94
N GLY A 77 -3.82 -12.33 2.88
CA GLY A 77 -3.55 -11.95 1.49
C GLY A 77 -3.45 -13.14 0.53
N PRO A 78 -2.88 -12.93 -0.67
CA PRO A 78 -2.43 -11.64 -1.18
C PRO A 78 -3.63 -10.77 -1.60
N TYR A 79 -3.50 -9.47 -1.40
CA TYR A 79 -4.44 -8.46 -1.90
C TYR A 79 -3.84 -7.75 -3.10
N GLU A 80 -4.68 -7.41 -4.09
CA GLU A 80 -4.28 -6.61 -5.24
C GLU A 80 -4.89 -5.22 -5.16
N PHE A 81 -4.07 -4.19 -5.36
CA PHE A 81 -4.52 -2.80 -5.49
C PHE A 81 -4.21 -2.29 -6.90
N SER A 82 -5.27 -1.91 -7.64
CA SER A 82 -5.16 -1.28 -8.95
C SER A 82 -5.07 0.25 -8.83
N ILE A 83 -4.06 0.84 -9.45
CA ILE A 83 -3.86 2.27 -9.55
C ILE A 83 -4.36 2.72 -10.92
N ILE A 84 -5.49 3.42 -10.92
CA ILE A 84 -6.12 3.98 -12.12
C ILE A 84 -5.94 5.50 -12.06
N ASN A 85 -5.29 6.06 -13.08
CA ASN A 85 -5.11 7.50 -13.29
C ASN A 85 -6.11 8.02 -14.33
#